data_AF-A0A1G8CFA6-F1
#
_entry.id   AF-A0A1G8CFA6-F1
#
_cell.length_a   1.000
_cell.length_b   1.000
_cell.length_c   1.000
_cell.angle_alpha   90.00
_cell.angle_beta   90.00
_cell.angle_gamma   90.00
#
_symmetry.space_group_name_H-M   'P 1'
#
loop_
_entity.id
_entity.type
_entity.pdbx_description
1 polymer ?
#
loop_
_entity_poly.entity_id
_entity_poly.type
_entity_poly.pdbx_seq_one_letter_code
_entity_poly.pdbx_strand_id
1 'polypeptide(L)'
;MVFNQGEHHDGIFIIRRGQVRVYYSAPSGREITLAYWTPGHFIGGPEISGCGVHMWSGMAIEDCEIIAMSRVTLQKLLVQIPPFALAIITG
;
A
#
# COMPACT_ATOMS: atom_id res chain seq x y z
N MET A 1 3.91 -11.00 -5.54
CA MET A 1 4.07 -9.53 -5.62
C MET A 1 2.75 -8.88 -5.29
N VAL A 2 2.74 -7.78 -4.54
CA VAL A 2 1.51 -7.04 -4.20
C VAL A 2 1.31 -5.85 -5.14
N PHE A 3 2.37 -5.05 -5.37
CA PHE A 3 2.43 -3.97 -6.35
C PHE A 3 3.89 -3.68 -6.71
N ASN A 4 4.16 -3.17 -7.91
CA ASN A 4 5.53 -2.83 -8.34
C ASN A 4 5.74 -1.33 -8.49
N GLN A 5 6.94 -0.88 -8.14
CA GLN A 5 7.41 0.46 -8.46
C GLN A 5 7.25 0.76 -9.97
N GLY A 6 6.69 1.93 -10.28
CA GLY A 6 6.45 2.39 -11.65
C GLY A 6 5.15 1.89 -12.28
N GLU A 7 4.44 0.95 -11.66
CA GLU A 7 3.10 0.54 -12.11
C GLU A 7 2.03 1.55 -11.69
N HIS A 8 0.93 1.57 -12.45
CA HIS A 8 -0.22 2.42 -12.19
C HIS A 8 -0.74 2.25 -10.75
N HIS A 9 -0.87 3.37 -10.06
CA HIS A 9 -1.40 3.42 -8.71
C HIS A 9 -2.90 3.71 -8.72
N ASP A 10 -3.71 2.79 -8.19
CA ASP A 10 -5.16 2.99 -8.08
C ASP A 10 -5.74 2.53 -6.75
N GLY A 11 -5.16 3.00 -5.66
CA GLY A 11 -5.68 2.79 -4.32
C GLY A 11 -4.67 2.21 -3.35
N ILE A 12 -5.17 1.42 -2.40
CA ILE A 12 -4.35 0.93 -1.28
C ILE A 12 -4.55 -0.56 -1.05
N PHE A 13 -3.66 -1.11 -0.23
CA PHE A 13 -3.73 -2.50 0.22
C PHE A 13 -3.72 -2.55 1.74
N ILE A 14 -4.57 -3.39 2.33
CA ILE A 14 -4.64 -3.60 3.78
C ILE A 14 -4.27 -5.05 4.09
N ILE A 15 -3.29 -5.24 4.96
CA ILE A 15 -2.83 -6.57 5.36
C ILE A 15 -3.81 -7.15 6.40
N ARG A 16 -4.39 -8.31 6.12
CA ARG A 16 -5.26 -9.08 7.05
C ARG A 16 -4.50 -10.21 7.74
N ARG A 17 -3.58 -10.84 7.01
CA ARG A 17 -2.66 -11.87 7.52
C ARG A 17 -1.37 -11.82 6.71
N GLY A 18 -0.28 -12.27 7.31
CA GLY A 18 1.01 -12.37 6.66
C GLY A 18 1.86 -11.10 6.83
N GLN A 19 2.96 -11.02 6.08
CA GLN A 19 3.92 -9.91 6.13
C GLN A 19 4.33 -9.45 4.72
N VAL A 20 4.39 -8.13 4.52
CA VAL A 20 4.79 -7.51 3.25
C VAL A 20 6.02 -6.65 3.44
N ARG A 21 7.08 -6.92 2.67
CA ARG A 21 8.26 -6.06 2.55
C ARG A 21 7.96 -4.96 1.53
N VAL A 22 8.14 -3.70 1.93
CA VAL A 22 8.10 -2.55 1.02
C VAL A 22 9.52 -2.04 0.79
N TYR A 23 9.88 -1.84 -0.48
CA TYR A 23 11.23 -1.48 -0.88
C TYR A 23 11.28 -0.59 -2.12
N TYR A 24 12.35 0.18 -2.25
CA TYR A 24 12.66 0.98 -3.43
C TYR A 24 13.67 0.25 -4.32
N SER A 25 13.43 0.23 -5.62
CA SER A 25 14.37 -0.29 -6.62
C SER A 25 15.18 0.86 -7.21
N ALA A 26 16.48 0.91 -6.88
CA ALA A 26 17.40 1.90 -7.42
C ALA A 26 17.73 1.62 -8.91
N PRO A 27 18.14 2.64 -9.69
CA PRO A 27 18.56 2.44 -11.09
C PRO A 27 19.68 1.41 -11.29
N SER A 28 20.49 1.17 -10.26
CA SER A 28 21.53 0.13 -10.25
C SER A 28 21.00 -1.30 -10.11
N GLY A 29 19.69 -1.49 -9.92
CA GLY A 29 19.06 -2.77 -9.62
C GLY A 29 19.11 -3.16 -8.13
N ARG A 30 19.75 -2.35 -7.28
CA ARG A 30 19.76 -2.59 -5.83
C ARG A 30 18.39 -2.27 -5.22
N GLU A 31 17.88 -3.19 -4.42
CA GLU A 31 16.69 -2.98 -3.61
C GLU A 31 17.06 -2.41 -2.23
N ILE A 32 16.36 -1.34 -1.82
CA ILE A 32 16.48 -0.73 -0.51
C ILE A 32 15.19 -0.99 0.25
N THR A 33 15.24 -1.88 1.26
CA THR A 33 14.10 -2.14 2.13
C THR A 33 13.76 -0.90 2.94
N LEU A 34 12.51 -0.47 2.88
CA LEU A 34 11.99 0.66 3.65
C LEU A 34 11.35 0.18 4.94
N ALA A 35 10.54 -0.88 4.86
CA ALA A 35 9.84 -1.44 6.02
C ALA A 35 9.32 -2.86 5.76
N TYR A 36 9.00 -3.55 6.85
CA TYR A 36 8.20 -4.78 6.86
C TYR A 36 6.88 -4.49 7.56
N TRP A 37 5.78 -4.67 6.84
CA TRP A 37 4.44 -4.36 7.31
C TRP A 37 3.68 -5.64 7.66
N THR A 38 3.00 -5.60 8.79
CA THR A 38 2.27 -6.72 9.39
C THR A 38 0.75 -6.50 9.33
N PRO A 39 -0.08 -7.46 9.76
CA PRO A 39 -1.53 -7.31 9.73
C PRO A 39 -2.01 -6.05 10.46
N GLY A 40 -3.02 -5.39 9.89
CA GLY A 40 -3.55 -4.12 10.39
C GLY A 40 -3.04 -2.89 9.63
N HIS A 41 -1.82 -2.95 9.09
CA HIS A 41 -1.25 -1.84 8.32
C HIS A 41 -1.88 -1.72 6.93
N PHE A 42 -1.92 -0.48 6.44
CA PHE A 42 -2.14 -0.18 5.03
C PHE A 42 -0.80 0.11 4.35
N ILE A 43 -0.69 -0.24 3.07
CA ILE A 43 0.50 -0.03 2.24
C ILE A 43 0.10 0.50 0.86
N GLY A 44 1.09 1.04 0.15
CA GLY A 44 0.87 1.69 -1.14
C GLY A 44 0.30 3.10 -1.03
N GLY A 45 0.20 3.71 0.16
CA GLY A 45 -0.46 5.00 0.36
C GLY A 45 0.19 6.33 -0.09
N PRO A 46 1.45 6.44 -0.58
CA PRO A 46 2.04 7.75 -0.90
C PRO A 46 1.27 8.59 -1.95
N GLU A 47 0.38 7.97 -2.73
CA GLU A 47 -0.31 8.62 -3.85
C GLU A 47 -1.83 8.45 -3.83
N ILE A 48 -2.44 8.61 -2.65
CA ILE A 48 -3.91 8.56 -2.48
C ILE A 48 -4.65 9.61 -3.35
N SER A 49 -3.95 10.65 -3.83
CA SER A 49 -4.47 11.68 -4.74
C SER A 49 -4.73 11.21 -6.18
N GLY A 50 -4.21 10.05 -6.59
CA GLY A 50 -4.77 9.27 -7.69
C GLY A 50 -4.31 9.56 -9.12
N CYS A 51 -3.09 10.04 -9.36
CA CYS A 51 -2.63 10.30 -10.72
C CYS A 51 -1.18 9.86 -11.02
N GLY A 52 -0.64 8.86 -10.33
CA GLY A 52 0.70 8.41 -10.67
C GLY A 52 0.94 6.93 -10.49
N VAL A 53 2.16 6.65 -10.05
CA VAL A 53 2.71 5.31 -10.02
C VAL A 53 3.14 4.97 -8.61
N HIS A 54 3.15 3.68 -8.33
CA HIS A 54 3.77 3.18 -7.11
C HIS A 54 5.23 3.66 -7.06
N MET A 55 5.56 4.44 -6.03
CA MET A 55 6.94 4.93 -5.82
C MET A 55 7.88 3.83 -5.33
N TRP A 56 7.32 2.73 -4.81
CA TRP A 56 8.00 1.58 -4.22
C TRP A 56 7.31 0.29 -4.65
N SER A 57 7.95 -0.84 -4.42
CA SER A 57 7.36 -2.16 -4.59
C SER A 57 6.94 -2.74 -3.25
N GLY A 58 5.88 -3.55 -3.26
CA GLY A 58 5.41 -4.33 -2.11
C GLY A 58 5.44 -5.82 -2.43
N MET A 59 6.21 -6.60 -1.68
CA MET A 59 6.36 -8.04 -1.87
C MET A 59 5.93 -8.79 -0.61
N ALA A 60 4.95 -9.69 -0.74
CA ALA A 60 4.63 -10.67 0.29
C ALA A 60 5.85 -11.58 0.51
N ILE A 61 6.28 -11.71 1.77
CA ILE A 61 7.42 -12.56 2.15
C ILE A 61 7.00 -13.85 2.85
N GLU A 62 5.69 -14.00 3.07
CA GLU A 62 5.01 -15.21 3.53
C GLU A 62 3.58 -15.24 2.94
N ASP A 63 2.80 -16.26 3.28
CA ASP A 63 1.41 -16.36 2.83
C ASP A 63 0.56 -15.22 3.40
N CYS A 64 0.13 -14.32 2.51
CA CYS A 64 -0.63 -13.13 2.87
C CYS A 64 -2.11 -13.22 2.49
N GLU A 65 -2.95 -12.60 3.31
CA GLU A 65 -4.29 -12.19 2.93
C GLU A 65 -4.34 -10.67 2.92
N ILE A 66 -4.69 -10.09 1.77
CA ILE A 66 -4.61 -8.65 1.52
C ILE A 66 -5.92 -8.20 0.89
N ILE A 67 -6.48 -7.12 1.43
CA ILE A 67 -7.62 -6.42 0.82
C ILE A 67 -7.05 -5.35 -0.10
N ALA A 68 -7.30 -5.46 -1.40
CA ALA A 68 -7.08 -4.39 -2.35
C ALA A 68 -8.30 -3.48 -2.39
N MET A 69 -8.10 -2.18 -2.22
CA MET A 69 -9.16 -1.18 -2.20
C MET A 69 -8.87 -0.13 -3.26
N SER A 70 -9.76 -0.02 -4.25
CA SER A 70 -9.66 1.00 -5.30
C SER A 70 -9.69 2.41 -4.71
N ARG A 71 -9.11 3.38 -5.42
CA ARG A 71 -9.22 4.81 -5.06
C ARG A 71 -10.67 5.25 -4.86
N VAL A 72 -11.58 4.82 -5.73
CA VAL A 72 -13.00 5.19 -5.66
C VAL A 72 -13.65 4.66 -4.38
N THR A 73 -13.36 3.40 -4.02
CA THR A 73 -13.85 2.81 -2.77
C THR A 73 -13.25 3.50 -1.56
N LEU A 74 -11.95 3.77 -1.57
CA LEU A 74 -11.24 4.47 -0.51
C LEU A 74 -11.85 5.86 -0.27
N GLN A 75 -12.02 6.66 -1.32
CA GLN A 75 -12.62 8.00 -1.23
C GLN A 75 -14.02 7.97 -0.64
N LYS A 76 -14.86 7.00 -1.04
CA LYS A 76 -16.21 6.84 -0.46
C LYS A 76 -16.15 6.53 1.03
N LEU A 77 -15.27 5.62 1.45
CA LEU A 77 -15.13 5.24 2.86
C LEU A 77 -14.56 6.36 3.71
N LEU A 78 -13.59 7.13 3.19
CA LEU A 78 -13.04 8.30 3.89
C LEU A 78 -14.12 9.35 4.17
N VAL A 79 -15.04 9.58 3.23
CA VAL A 79 -16.15 10.54 3.40
C VAL A 79 -17.25 9.99 4.32
N GLN A 80 -17.57 8.71 4.20
CA GLN A 80 -18.70 8.10 4.92
C GLN A 80 -18.35 7.69 6.36
N ILE A 81 -17.08 7.42 6.66
CA ILE A 81 -16.63 6.84 7.93
C ILE A 81 -15.47 7.67 8.49
N PRO A 82 -15.74 8.78 9.22
CA PRO A 82 -14.69 9.63 9.78
C PRO A 82 -13.65 8.89 10.65
N PRO A 83 -14.02 7.88 11.47
CA PRO A 83 -13.03 7.07 12.18
C PRO A 83 -12.05 6.32 11.27
N PHE A 84 -12.51 5.88 10.09
CA PHE A 84 -11.66 5.25 9.10
C PHE A 84 -10.70 6.26 8.46
N ALA A 85 -11.16 7.48 8.18
CA ALA A 85 -10.30 8.55 7.71
C ALA A 85 -9.18 8.88 8.71
N LEU A 86 -9.51 8.95 9.99
CA LEU A 86 -8.51 9.11 11.05
C LEU A 86 -7.51 7.96 11.07
N ALA A 87 -7.97 6.71 10.99
CA ALA A 87 -7.10 5.54 10.97
C ALA A 87 -6.09 5.57 9.79
N ILE A 88 -6.50 6.05 8.62
CA ILE A 88 -5.61 6.20 7.46
C ILE A 88 -4.57 7.30 7.67
N ILE A 89 -4.93 8.40 8.35
CA ILE A 89 -3.98 9.50 8.64
C ILE A 89 -2.98 9.10 9.73
N THR A 90 -3.44 8.40 10.76
CA THR A 90 -2.63 8.10 11.93
C THR A 90 -1.70 6.91 11.77
N GLY A 91 -1.94 6.06 10.76
CA GLY A 91 -1.02 4.98 10.33
C GLY A 91 -0.61 4.01 11.42
#